data_AF-A0A942RSP1-F1
#
_entry.id   AF-A0A942RSP1-F1
#
_cell.length_a   1.000
_cell.length_b   1.000
_cell.length_c   1.000
_cell.angle_alpha   90.00
_cell.angle_beta   90.00
_cell.angle_gamma   90.00
#
_symmetry.space_group_name_H-M   'P 1'
#
loop_
_entity.id
_entity.type
_entity.pdbx_description
1 polymer ?
#
loop_
_entity_poly.entity_id
_entity_poly.type
_entity_poly.pdbx_seq_one_letter_code
_entity_poly.pdbx_strand_id
1 'polypeptide(L)'
;MKNIILFFIIIMLSSCYNLIAKKVGLTDLEPQITKLKLHDKDVYFLGIMHLGKKEYYDNVKIKITNFQNEGYTCFVEGASLFENGKKIIDTISFKKMRKITGLDFSNKYSQMTDDIFKKMVENFKLQDQPNYEDLGAKNFIRVDYNIKQLIGFFETENTIVKLDSCDLATPLGIEFKCSQLNKETREKFDKEILLEKRNKLLVDSILNSKHSKILIVYGKKHLVGVQKLISNYNFPKSG
;
A
#
# COMPACT_ATOMS: atom_id res chain seq x y z
N MET A 1 36.22 -29.48 -13.49
CA MET A 1 36.16 -27.99 -13.43
C MET A 1 34.85 -27.42 -13.99
N LYS A 2 34.36 -27.86 -15.17
CA LYS A 2 33.08 -27.39 -15.76
C LYS A 2 31.86 -27.55 -14.82
N ASN A 3 31.80 -28.64 -14.05
CA ASN A 3 30.71 -28.89 -13.09
C ASN A 3 30.82 -28.07 -11.79
N ILE A 4 32.01 -27.59 -11.42
CA ILE A 4 32.22 -26.73 -10.25
C ILE A 4 31.85 -25.27 -10.59
N ILE A 5 32.11 -24.84 -11.82
CA ILE A 5 31.72 -23.52 -12.34
C ILE A 5 30.19 -23.42 -12.42
N LEU A 6 29.49 -24.48 -12.82
CA LEU A 6 28.02 -24.50 -12.89
C LEU A 6 27.36 -24.43 -11.49
N PHE A 7 27.97 -25.05 -10.48
CA PHE A 7 27.49 -24.99 -9.08
C PHE A 7 27.67 -23.58 -8.47
N PHE A 8 28.78 -22.90 -8.77
CA PHE A 8 29.04 -21.53 -8.30
C PHE A 8 28.07 -20.50 -8.91
N ILE A 9 27.66 -20.67 -10.17
CA ILE A 9 26.70 -19.79 -10.84
C ILE A 9 25.30 -19.92 -10.21
N ILE A 10 24.89 -21.12 -9.79
CA ILE A 10 23.58 -21.35 -9.15
C ILE A 10 23.51 -20.71 -7.74
N ILE A 11 24.63 -20.74 -6.98
CA ILE A 11 24.72 -20.10 -5.66
C ILE A 11 24.69 -18.56 -5.75
N MET A 12 25.26 -18.00 -6.82
CA MET A 12 25.24 -16.54 -7.04
C MET A 12 23.85 -16.00 -7.39
N LEU A 13 23.00 -16.80 -8.04
CA LEU A 13 21.65 -16.38 -8.41
C LEU A 13 20.69 -16.37 -7.21
N SER A 14 20.84 -17.27 -6.24
CA SER A 14 20.00 -17.28 -5.02
C SER A 14 20.34 -16.16 -4.03
N SER A 15 21.58 -15.67 -4.03
CA SER A 15 22.01 -14.57 -3.15
C SER A 15 21.37 -13.22 -3.53
N CYS A 16 21.15 -12.98 -4.82
CA CYS A 16 20.57 -11.72 -5.32
C CYS A 16 19.09 -11.55 -4.90
N TYR A 17 18.30 -12.62 -4.93
CA TYR A 17 16.90 -12.59 -4.49
C TYR A 17 16.78 -12.26 -2.99
N ASN A 18 17.62 -12.85 -2.16
CA ASN A 18 17.66 -12.58 -0.72
C ASN A 18 18.06 -11.13 -0.40
N LEU A 19 19.01 -10.57 -1.14
CA LEU A 19 19.43 -9.18 -0.99
C LEU A 19 18.31 -8.21 -1.36
N ILE A 20 17.61 -8.43 -2.48
CA ILE A 20 16.47 -7.61 -2.88
C ILE A 20 15.36 -7.71 -1.84
N ALA A 21 14.98 -8.93 -1.44
CA ALA A 21 13.93 -9.17 -0.46
C ALA A 21 14.22 -8.48 0.89
N LYS A 22 15.47 -8.53 1.35
CA LYS A 22 15.91 -7.81 2.55
C LYS A 22 15.85 -6.30 2.37
N LYS A 23 16.32 -5.77 1.24
CA LYS A 23 16.31 -4.32 0.95
C LYS A 23 14.89 -3.75 0.91
N VAL A 24 13.94 -4.50 0.35
CA VAL A 24 12.53 -4.07 0.31
C VAL A 24 11.74 -4.45 1.58
N GLY A 25 12.39 -5.10 2.55
CA GLY A 25 11.84 -5.44 3.86
C GLY A 25 10.93 -6.67 3.90
N LEU A 26 10.88 -7.50 2.85
CA LEU A 26 10.03 -8.71 2.80
C LEU A 26 10.44 -9.78 3.82
N THR A 27 11.66 -9.69 4.34
CA THR A 27 12.17 -10.56 5.40
C THR A 27 12.02 -9.95 6.80
N ASP A 28 11.57 -8.70 6.91
CA ASP A 28 11.43 -8.01 8.19
C ASP A 28 10.30 -8.66 8.98
N LEU A 29 10.54 -8.85 10.28
CA LEU A 29 9.54 -9.39 11.21
C LEU A 29 8.89 -8.31 12.05
N GLU A 30 9.50 -7.13 12.16
CA GLU A 30 8.98 -6.02 12.95
C GLU A 30 8.54 -4.87 12.04
N PRO A 31 7.36 -4.29 12.26
CA PRO A 31 6.94 -3.09 11.55
C PRO A 31 7.68 -1.86 12.10
N GLN A 32 7.94 -0.89 11.22
CA GLN A 32 8.50 0.40 11.63
C GLN A 32 7.39 1.25 12.27
N ILE A 33 7.68 1.79 13.46
CA ILE A 33 6.84 2.75 14.16
C ILE A 33 7.60 4.08 14.25
N THR A 34 6.95 5.16 13.83
CA THR A 34 7.55 6.51 13.87
C THR A 34 6.62 7.46 14.59
N LYS A 35 7.11 8.12 15.64
CA LYS A 35 6.38 9.23 16.28
C LYS A 35 6.38 10.44 15.35
N LEU A 36 5.20 11.02 15.12
CA LEU A 36 4.99 12.22 14.34
C LEU A 36 4.63 13.36 15.29
N LYS A 37 5.37 14.47 15.22
CA LYS A 37 5.08 15.67 16.01
C LYS A 37 4.08 16.53 15.22
N LEU A 38 2.84 16.64 15.68
CA LEU A 38 1.83 17.47 15.05
C LEU A 38 0.98 18.17 16.13
N HIS A 39 1.26 19.45 16.37
CA HIS A 39 0.65 20.24 17.43
C HIS A 39 0.65 19.52 18.80
N ASP A 40 -0.50 19.44 19.45
CA ASP A 40 -0.78 18.82 20.75
C ASP A 40 -1.20 17.34 20.64
N LYS A 41 -1.22 16.77 19.43
CA LYS A 41 -1.62 15.38 19.19
C LYS A 41 -0.44 14.43 19.34
N ASP A 42 -0.66 13.32 20.03
CA ASP A 42 0.28 12.20 20.10
C ASP A 42 -0.01 11.23 18.96
N VAL A 43 0.80 11.33 17.90
CA VAL A 43 0.58 10.61 16.65
C VAL A 43 1.73 9.65 16.40
N TYR A 44 1.41 8.38 16.14
CA TYR A 44 2.37 7.38 15.68
C TYR A 44 1.98 6.86 14.30
N PHE A 45 2.98 6.60 13.47
CA PHE A 45 2.82 5.97 12.16
C PHE A 45 3.41 4.57 12.20
N LEU A 46 2.54 3.57 12.08
CA LEU A 46 2.88 2.16 11.89
C LEU A 46 2.90 1.86 10.39
N GLY A 47 4.10 1.77 9.82
CA GLY A 47 4.30 1.48 8.40
C GLY A 47 4.17 -0.01 8.11
N ILE A 48 3.10 -0.38 7.42
CA ILE A 48 2.80 -1.79 7.07
C ILE A 48 3.14 -2.12 5.62
N MET A 49 3.32 -3.40 5.33
CA MET A 49 3.46 -3.94 3.98
C MET A 49 2.20 -4.72 3.59
N HIS A 50 1.84 -4.70 2.30
CA HIS A 50 0.72 -5.52 1.80
C HIS A 50 1.09 -7.00 1.61
N LEU A 51 2.39 -7.31 1.55
CA LEU A 51 2.93 -8.66 1.56
C LEU A 51 4.05 -8.77 2.59
N GLY A 52 4.00 -9.85 3.37
CA GLY A 52 4.93 -10.09 4.47
C GLY A 52 4.77 -11.51 5.00
N LYS A 53 5.67 -11.91 5.89
CA LYS A 53 5.56 -13.19 6.58
C LYS A 53 4.43 -13.18 7.60
N LYS A 54 3.94 -14.35 8.00
CA LYS A 54 2.90 -14.45 9.04
C LYS A 54 3.35 -13.79 10.34
N GLU A 55 4.58 -14.04 10.76
CA GLU A 55 5.17 -13.51 11.98
C GLU A 55 5.24 -11.98 11.98
N TYR A 56 5.45 -11.37 10.80
CA TYR A 56 5.38 -9.92 10.65
C TYR A 56 3.99 -9.38 11.01
N TYR A 57 2.93 -10.01 10.52
CA TYR A 57 1.56 -9.59 10.82
C TYR A 57 1.13 -9.91 12.25
N ASP A 58 1.65 -10.99 12.84
CA ASP A 58 1.46 -11.27 14.27
C ASP A 58 2.06 -10.12 15.12
N ASN A 59 3.25 -9.64 14.75
CA ASN A 59 3.88 -8.49 15.40
C ASN A 59 3.10 -7.18 15.16
N VAL A 60 2.64 -6.91 13.94
CA VAL A 60 1.75 -5.77 13.64
C VAL A 60 0.52 -5.79 14.55
N LYS A 61 -0.10 -6.96 14.72
CA LYS A 61 -1.28 -7.13 15.57
C LYS A 61 -1.00 -6.79 17.03
N ILE A 62 0.12 -7.27 17.56
CA ILE A 62 0.56 -6.96 18.93
C ILE A 62 0.73 -5.44 19.10
N LYS A 63 1.41 -4.77 18.15
CA LYS A 63 1.61 -3.31 18.22
C LYS A 63 0.29 -2.56 18.19
N ILE A 64 -0.60 -2.85 17.24
CA ILE A 64 -1.91 -2.21 17.14
C ILE A 64 -2.69 -2.38 18.44
N THR A 65 -2.79 -3.61 18.95
CA THR A 65 -3.53 -3.92 20.17
C THR A 65 -2.98 -3.14 21.36
N ASN A 66 -1.65 -3.06 21.53
CA ASN A 66 -1.03 -2.30 22.62
C ASN A 66 -1.35 -0.81 22.55
N PHE A 67 -1.22 -0.19 21.36
CA PHE A 67 -1.61 1.21 21.18
C PHE A 67 -3.10 1.44 21.48
N GLN A 68 -3.99 0.56 21.05
CA GLN A 68 -5.42 0.71 21.35
C GLN A 68 -5.71 0.58 22.85
N ASN A 69 -5.01 -0.33 23.56
CA ASN A 69 -5.10 -0.44 25.02
C ASN A 69 -4.60 0.83 25.74
N GLU A 70 -3.67 1.57 25.13
CA GLU A 70 -3.19 2.88 25.61
C GLU A 70 -4.11 4.06 25.21
N GLY A 71 -5.25 3.77 24.57
CA GLY A 71 -6.28 4.74 24.20
C GLY A 71 -6.09 5.38 22.82
N TYR A 72 -5.25 4.82 21.95
CA TYR A 72 -5.07 5.33 20.59
C TYR A 72 -6.22 4.92 19.67
N THR A 73 -6.69 5.86 18.85
CA THR A 73 -7.64 5.58 17.77
C THR A 73 -6.88 5.26 16.48
N CYS A 74 -7.22 4.14 15.84
CA CYS A 74 -6.56 3.71 14.61
C CYS A 74 -7.13 4.44 13.38
N PHE A 75 -6.25 5.04 12.58
CA PHE A 75 -6.57 5.62 11.28
C PHE A 75 -5.96 4.71 10.22
N VAL A 76 -6.79 4.09 9.38
CA VAL A 76 -6.35 3.01 8.48
C VAL A 76 -6.50 3.39 7.01
N GLU A 77 -5.61 2.82 6.19
CA GLU A 77 -5.66 2.90 4.73
C GLU A 77 -6.76 1.97 4.17
N GLY A 78 -7.36 2.26 3.03
CA GLY A 78 -8.12 1.25 2.32
C GLY A 78 -8.96 1.77 1.16
N ALA A 79 -8.46 1.53 -0.06
CA ALA A 79 -9.07 2.01 -1.30
C ALA A 79 -10.28 1.19 -1.81
N SER A 80 -10.75 0.22 -1.02
CA SER A 80 -11.94 -0.58 -1.37
C SER A 80 -13.22 0.10 -0.90
N LEU A 81 -14.25 0.08 -1.74
CA LEU A 81 -15.61 0.45 -1.36
C LEU A 81 -16.29 -0.70 -0.62
N PHE A 82 -17.08 -0.38 0.39
CA PHE A 82 -17.95 -1.32 1.07
C PHE A 82 -19.37 -0.77 1.14
N GLU A 83 -20.36 -1.61 0.85
CA GLU A 83 -21.78 -1.33 1.05
C GLU A 83 -22.39 -2.50 1.81
N ASN A 84 -23.12 -2.20 2.89
CA ASN A 84 -23.70 -3.22 3.78
C ASN A 84 -22.68 -4.30 4.23
N GLY A 85 -21.45 -3.87 4.52
CA GLY A 85 -20.35 -4.74 4.95
C GLY A 85 -19.72 -5.58 3.83
N LYS A 86 -20.17 -5.47 2.58
CA LYS A 86 -19.62 -6.20 1.43
C LYS A 86 -18.76 -5.29 0.56
N LYS A 87 -17.59 -5.77 0.15
CA LYS A 87 -16.72 -5.06 -0.79
C LYS A 87 -17.44 -4.91 -2.14
N ILE A 88 -17.54 -3.68 -2.65
CA ILE A 88 -18.02 -3.40 -4.00
C ILE A 88 -16.82 -3.34 -4.94
N ILE A 89 -16.92 -4.06 -6.05
CA ILE A 89 -15.95 -3.98 -7.14
C ILE A 89 -16.60 -3.22 -8.29
N ASP A 90 -16.20 -1.97 -8.48
CA ASP A 90 -16.51 -1.23 -9.70
C ASP A 90 -15.58 -1.71 -10.82
N THR A 91 -16.06 -2.66 -11.61
CA THR A 91 -15.30 -3.32 -12.66
C THR A 91 -14.60 -2.32 -13.60
N ILE A 92 -15.23 -1.20 -13.93
CA ILE A 92 -14.64 -0.21 -14.84
C ILE A 92 -13.49 0.53 -14.15
N SER A 93 -13.69 1.00 -12.93
CA SER A 93 -12.62 1.69 -12.19
C SER A 93 -11.42 0.79 -11.91
N PHE A 94 -11.65 -0.50 -11.63
CA PHE A 94 -10.57 -1.49 -11.46
C PHE A 94 -9.82 -1.78 -12.77
N LYS A 95 -10.53 -1.91 -13.90
CA LYS A 95 -9.88 -2.05 -15.22
C LYS A 95 -9.06 -0.81 -15.59
N LYS A 96 -9.55 0.39 -15.29
CA LYS A 96 -8.78 1.64 -15.49
C LYS A 96 -7.56 1.67 -14.59
N MET A 97 -7.69 1.34 -13.31
CA MET A 97 -6.55 1.22 -12.39
C MET A 97 -5.49 0.26 -12.95
N ARG A 98 -5.91 -0.91 -13.44
CA ARG A 98 -5.03 -1.91 -14.05
C ARG A 98 -4.36 -1.42 -15.35
N LYS A 99 -5.07 -0.66 -16.20
CA LYS A 99 -4.47 -0.03 -17.40
C LYS A 99 -3.41 1.00 -17.04
N ILE A 100 -3.62 1.76 -15.96
CA ILE A 100 -2.63 2.72 -15.47
C ILE A 100 -1.44 1.97 -14.87
N THR A 101 -1.64 1.16 -13.83
CA THR A 101 -0.53 0.63 -13.02
C THR A 101 0.10 -0.63 -13.60
N GLY A 102 -0.64 -1.36 -14.45
CA GLY A 102 -0.29 -2.72 -14.85
C GLY A 102 -0.63 -3.79 -13.80
N LEU A 103 -1.16 -3.40 -12.64
CA LEU A 103 -1.44 -4.29 -11.52
C LEU A 103 -2.94 -4.52 -11.36
N ASP A 104 -3.32 -5.77 -11.11
CA ASP A 104 -4.70 -6.11 -10.79
C ASP A 104 -4.96 -6.05 -9.28
N PHE A 105 -5.63 -4.98 -8.85
CA PHE A 105 -6.00 -4.78 -7.45
C PHE A 105 -7.33 -5.46 -7.06
N SER A 106 -8.00 -6.15 -7.99
CA SER A 106 -9.21 -6.93 -7.65
C SER A 106 -8.87 -8.16 -6.82
N ASN A 107 -7.65 -8.68 -7.01
CA ASN A 107 -7.14 -9.88 -6.37
C ASN A 107 -6.25 -9.55 -5.16
N LYS A 108 -5.93 -10.60 -4.43
CA LYS A 108 -4.84 -10.60 -3.46
C LYS A 108 -3.51 -10.37 -4.16
N TYR A 109 -2.58 -9.65 -3.51
CA TYR A 109 -1.22 -9.46 -4.01
C TYR A 109 -0.54 -10.82 -4.19
N SER A 110 -0.71 -11.76 -3.26
CA SER A 110 -0.13 -13.11 -3.38
C SER A 110 -0.59 -13.91 -4.60
N GLN A 111 -1.68 -13.48 -5.25
CA GLN A 111 -2.25 -14.10 -6.45
C GLN A 111 -1.87 -13.36 -7.73
N MET A 112 -0.99 -12.36 -7.66
CA MET A 112 -0.42 -11.74 -8.85
C MET A 112 0.29 -12.80 -9.70
N THR A 113 0.06 -12.73 -11.00
CA THR A 113 0.43 -13.78 -11.96
C THR A 113 1.81 -13.61 -12.57
N ASP A 114 2.56 -12.57 -12.17
CA ASP A 114 3.95 -12.39 -12.57
C ASP A 114 4.84 -13.50 -11.98
N ASP A 115 5.62 -14.18 -12.83
CA ASP A 115 6.42 -15.35 -12.45
C ASP A 115 7.50 -15.04 -11.40
N ILE A 116 8.13 -13.87 -11.48
CA ILE A 116 9.17 -13.45 -10.53
C ILE A 116 8.50 -13.20 -9.17
N PHE A 117 7.37 -12.51 -9.20
CA PHE A 117 6.58 -12.21 -8.02
C PHE A 117 6.06 -13.48 -7.33
N LYS A 118 5.53 -14.43 -8.10
CA LYS A 118 5.07 -15.72 -7.58
C LYS A 118 6.20 -16.50 -6.89
N LYS A 119 7.36 -16.58 -7.52
CA LYS A 119 8.56 -17.20 -6.91
C LYS A 119 8.96 -16.50 -5.62
N MET A 120 8.88 -15.17 -5.55
CA MET A 120 9.14 -14.44 -4.32
C MET A 120 8.14 -14.79 -3.21
N VAL A 121 6.84 -14.82 -3.53
CA VAL A 121 5.79 -15.20 -2.57
C VAL A 121 6.04 -16.61 -2.02
N GLU A 122 6.35 -17.57 -2.89
CA GLU A 122 6.64 -18.96 -2.50
C GLU A 122 7.94 -19.09 -1.68
N ASN A 123 9.05 -18.55 -2.18
CA ASN A 123 10.38 -18.68 -1.55
C ASN A 123 10.43 -18.04 -0.16
N PHE A 124 9.75 -16.92 0.03
CA PHE A 124 9.75 -16.20 1.31
C PHE A 124 8.52 -16.51 2.18
N LYS A 125 7.61 -17.39 1.71
CA LYS A 125 6.35 -17.76 2.37
C LYS A 125 5.53 -16.53 2.75
N LEU A 126 5.35 -15.63 1.79
CA LEU A 126 4.64 -14.38 2.00
C LEU A 126 3.13 -14.60 1.94
N GLN A 127 2.41 -13.81 2.72
CA GLN A 127 0.96 -13.74 2.69
C GLN A 127 0.49 -12.29 2.57
N ASP A 128 -0.72 -12.12 2.04
CA ASP A 128 -1.37 -10.82 2.02
C ASP A 128 -1.59 -10.28 3.42
N GLN A 129 -1.56 -8.96 3.51
CA GLN A 129 -2.02 -8.25 4.68
C GLN A 129 -3.44 -8.71 5.05
N PRO A 130 -3.65 -9.21 6.29
CA PRO A 130 -4.99 -9.48 6.80
C PRO A 130 -5.85 -8.21 6.80
N ASN A 131 -7.17 -8.35 6.94
CA ASN A 131 -8.00 -7.19 7.21
C ASN A 131 -7.61 -6.53 8.56
N TYR A 132 -8.05 -5.30 8.78
CA TYR A 132 -7.61 -4.54 9.96
C TYR A 132 -8.10 -5.14 11.27
N GLU A 133 -9.29 -5.76 11.25
CA GLU A 133 -9.87 -6.47 12.39
C GLU A 133 -9.00 -7.67 12.82
N ASP A 134 -8.51 -8.46 11.86
CA ASP A 134 -7.60 -9.59 12.08
C ASP A 134 -6.22 -9.13 12.57
N LEU A 135 -5.79 -7.95 12.12
CA LEU A 135 -4.64 -7.20 12.65
C LEU A 135 -4.92 -6.54 14.01
N GLY A 136 -6.08 -6.81 14.63
CA GLY A 136 -6.40 -6.36 15.98
C GLY A 136 -6.95 -4.94 16.08
N ALA A 137 -7.08 -4.21 14.97
CA ALA A 137 -7.68 -2.88 14.98
C ALA A 137 -9.19 -2.97 15.19
N LYS A 138 -9.69 -2.28 16.21
CA LYS A 138 -11.13 -2.18 16.51
C LYS A 138 -11.60 -0.73 16.42
N ASN A 139 -12.84 -0.52 16.00
CA ASN A 139 -13.47 0.82 15.92
C ASN A 139 -12.58 1.85 15.19
N PHE A 140 -11.85 1.40 14.17
CA PHE A 140 -10.92 2.25 13.44
C PHE A 140 -11.65 3.20 12.50
N ILE A 141 -10.99 4.29 12.12
CA ILE A 141 -11.47 5.24 11.12
C ILE A 141 -10.72 4.97 9.82
N ARG A 142 -11.46 4.71 8.73
CA ARG A 142 -10.87 4.62 7.39
C ARG A 142 -10.68 6.02 6.82
N VAL A 143 -9.45 6.36 6.43
CA VAL A 143 -9.07 7.73 6.02
C VAL A 143 -8.49 7.74 4.62
N ASP A 144 -9.21 7.18 3.66
CA ASP A 144 -8.66 6.94 2.34
C ASP A 144 -9.68 7.13 1.23
N TYR A 145 -9.18 7.35 0.01
CA TYR A 145 -10.00 7.41 -1.18
C TYR A 145 -10.21 6.02 -1.75
N ASN A 146 -11.41 5.76 -2.23
CA ASN A 146 -11.66 4.53 -2.98
C ASN A 146 -11.10 4.60 -4.42
N ILE A 147 -10.97 3.45 -5.07
CA ILE A 147 -10.43 3.34 -6.44
C ILE A 147 -11.16 4.25 -7.44
N LYS A 148 -12.50 4.35 -7.37
CA LYS A 148 -13.27 5.22 -8.27
C LYS A 148 -12.89 6.70 -8.09
N GLN A 149 -12.70 7.15 -6.85
CA GLN A 149 -12.23 8.51 -6.55
C GLN A 149 -10.80 8.73 -7.05
N LEU A 150 -9.89 7.78 -6.83
CA LEU A 150 -8.50 7.88 -7.31
C LEU A 150 -8.44 8.01 -8.84
N ILE A 151 -9.22 7.21 -9.56
CA ILE A 151 -9.35 7.32 -11.01
C ILE A 151 -9.95 8.67 -11.42
N GLY A 152 -11.02 9.11 -10.75
CA GLY A 152 -11.64 10.40 -11.03
C GLY A 152 -10.69 11.58 -10.85
N PHE A 153 -9.87 11.58 -9.80
CA PHE A 153 -8.85 12.61 -9.60
C PHE A 153 -7.81 12.61 -10.72
N PHE A 154 -7.33 11.42 -11.08
CA PHE A 154 -6.36 11.30 -12.15
C PHE A 154 -6.90 11.80 -13.48
N GLU A 155 -8.12 11.42 -13.86
CA GLU A 155 -8.75 11.83 -15.13
C GLU A 155 -9.09 13.33 -15.15
N THR A 156 -9.35 13.94 -14.01
CA THR A 156 -9.60 15.39 -13.90
C THR A 156 -8.33 16.22 -14.13
N GLU A 157 -7.18 15.71 -13.67
CA GLU A 157 -5.89 16.42 -13.71
C GLU A 157 -5.04 16.03 -14.92
N ASN A 158 -5.47 15.03 -15.70
CA ASN A 158 -4.71 14.43 -16.79
C ASN A 158 -5.63 14.07 -17.97
N THR A 159 -5.36 12.93 -18.60
CA THR A 159 -6.14 12.40 -19.72
C THR A 159 -7.10 11.32 -19.24
N ILE A 160 -8.29 11.28 -19.83
CA ILE A 160 -9.26 10.21 -19.63
C ILE A 160 -8.62 8.86 -19.97
N VAL A 161 -8.73 7.90 -19.05
CA VAL A 161 -8.23 6.54 -19.22
C VAL A 161 -9.23 5.77 -20.09
N LYS A 162 -8.93 5.72 -21.39
CA LYS A 162 -9.72 4.96 -22.36
C LYS A 162 -9.38 3.48 -22.25
N LEU A 163 -10.38 2.64 -22.01
CA LEU A 163 -10.25 1.18 -22.09
C LEU A 163 -10.46 0.73 -23.53
N ASP A 164 -9.55 -0.08 -24.05
CA ASP A 164 -9.65 -0.68 -25.38
C ASP A 164 -10.36 -2.05 -25.31
N SER A 165 -10.50 -2.71 -26.46
CA SER A 165 -11.14 -4.03 -26.55
C SER A 165 -10.40 -5.09 -25.73
N CYS A 166 -9.08 -5.03 -25.62
CA CYS A 166 -8.30 -5.96 -24.78
C CYS A 166 -8.65 -5.75 -23.30
N ASP A 167 -8.65 -4.50 -22.84
CA ASP A 167 -8.95 -4.17 -21.44
C ASP A 167 -10.35 -4.62 -21.04
N LEU A 168 -11.33 -4.36 -21.91
CA LEU A 168 -12.73 -4.70 -21.68
C LEU A 168 -12.94 -6.22 -21.68
N ALA A 169 -12.34 -6.93 -22.65
CA ALA A 169 -12.46 -8.38 -22.78
C ALA A 169 -11.73 -9.15 -21.69
N THR A 170 -10.63 -8.64 -21.14
CA THR A 170 -9.82 -9.33 -20.14
C THR A 170 -10.48 -9.24 -18.76
N PRO A 171 -10.98 -10.35 -18.16
CA PRO A 171 -11.59 -10.32 -16.83
C PRO A 171 -10.64 -9.79 -15.76
N LEU A 172 -11.21 -9.29 -14.66
CA LEU A 172 -10.41 -9.00 -13.46
C LEU A 172 -9.93 -10.32 -12.83
N GLY A 173 -8.77 -10.27 -12.19
CA GLY A 173 -8.19 -11.36 -11.44
C GLY A 173 -7.46 -12.42 -12.26
N ILE A 174 -7.21 -12.16 -13.54
CA ILE A 174 -6.31 -12.95 -14.38
C ILE A 174 -5.11 -12.11 -14.81
N GLU A 175 -4.10 -12.75 -15.39
CA GLU A 175 -2.92 -12.07 -15.90
C GLU A 175 -3.28 -10.98 -16.93
N PHE A 176 -2.71 -9.79 -16.73
CA PHE A 176 -2.97 -8.62 -17.55
C PHE A 176 -1.87 -8.43 -18.61
N LYS A 177 -2.21 -8.71 -19.87
CA LYS A 177 -1.30 -8.61 -21.03
C LYS A 177 -1.63 -7.45 -21.98
N CYS A 178 -2.59 -6.61 -21.62
CA CYS A 178 -2.99 -5.48 -22.48
C CYS A 178 -2.00 -4.31 -22.36
N SER A 179 -2.17 -3.33 -23.25
CA SER A 179 -1.37 -2.12 -23.25
C SER A 179 -1.57 -1.28 -21.98
N GLN A 180 -0.46 -0.82 -21.41
CA GLN A 180 -0.45 0.09 -20.25
C GLN A 180 -0.30 1.54 -20.74
N LEU A 181 -0.61 2.51 -19.87
CA LEU A 181 -0.24 3.90 -20.12
C LEU A 181 1.29 4.05 -20.15
N ASN A 182 1.76 5.11 -20.82
CA ASN A 182 3.20 5.39 -20.89
C ASN A 182 3.80 5.57 -19.49
N LYS A 183 5.10 5.29 -19.36
CA LYS A 183 5.80 5.28 -18.07
C LYS A 183 5.64 6.59 -17.27
N GLU A 184 5.81 7.74 -17.92
CA GLU A 184 5.68 9.05 -17.26
C GLU A 184 4.29 9.24 -16.63
N THR A 185 3.25 8.87 -17.37
CA THR A 185 1.85 8.96 -16.91
C THR A 185 1.59 8.05 -15.71
N ARG A 186 2.22 6.87 -15.67
CA ARG A 186 2.14 5.94 -14.53
C ARG A 186 2.87 6.46 -13.30
N GLU A 187 4.08 6.97 -13.49
CA GLU A 187 4.87 7.57 -12.41
C GLU A 187 4.15 8.78 -11.80
N LYS A 188 3.47 9.58 -12.64
CA LYS A 188 2.61 10.67 -12.20
C LYS A 188 1.44 10.17 -11.35
N PHE A 189 0.74 9.13 -11.80
CA PHE A 189 -0.34 8.51 -11.02
C PHE A 189 0.15 7.99 -9.66
N ASP A 190 1.26 7.25 -9.65
CA ASP A 190 1.84 6.69 -8.43
C ASP A 190 2.22 7.79 -7.42
N LYS A 191 2.86 8.86 -7.90
CA LYS A 191 3.31 9.95 -7.05
C LYS A 191 2.16 10.86 -6.59
N GLU A 192 1.39 11.40 -7.52
CA GLU A 192 0.43 12.46 -7.21
C GLU A 192 -0.87 11.88 -6.62
N ILE A 193 -1.31 10.73 -7.14
CA ILE A 193 -2.60 10.15 -6.79
C ILE A 193 -2.47 9.11 -5.68
N LEU A 194 -1.59 8.11 -5.86
CA LEU A 194 -1.44 7.03 -4.87
C LEU A 194 -0.65 7.44 -3.62
N LEU A 195 0.13 8.52 -3.67
CA LEU A 195 0.86 9.01 -2.50
C LEU A 195 0.37 10.40 -2.08
N GLU A 196 0.61 11.45 -2.86
CA GLU A 196 0.43 12.84 -2.40
C GLU A 196 -1.02 13.16 -1.99
N LYS A 197 -2.01 12.85 -2.81
CA LYS A 197 -3.43 13.09 -2.46
C LYS A 197 -3.88 12.35 -1.20
N ARG A 198 -3.48 11.08 -1.07
CA ARG A 198 -3.86 10.23 0.08
C ARG A 198 -3.14 10.67 1.35
N ASN A 199 -1.88 11.06 1.25
CA ASN A 199 -1.12 11.66 2.36
C ASN A 199 -1.77 12.96 2.84
N LYS A 200 -2.21 13.82 1.91
CA LYS A 200 -2.92 15.07 2.25
C LYS A 200 -4.22 14.79 2.98
N LEU A 201 -5.07 13.90 2.45
CA LEU A 201 -6.31 13.50 3.11
C LEU A 201 -6.05 13.01 4.55
N LEU A 202 -5.04 12.16 4.72
CA LEU A 202 -4.67 11.62 6.02
C LEU A 202 -4.26 12.72 7.00
N VAL A 203 -3.35 13.62 6.60
CA VAL A 203 -2.89 14.73 7.46
C VAL A 203 -4.03 15.69 7.79
N ASP A 204 -4.84 16.08 6.81
CA ASP A 204 -5.99 16.95 7.01
C ASP A 204 -7.01 16.30 7.96
N SER A 205 -7.21 14.99 7.87
CA SER A 205 -8.10 14.24 8.76
C SER A 205 -7.54 14.14 10.19
N ILE A 206 -6.23 14.05 10.35
CA ILE A 206 -5.59 14.08 11.68
C ILE A 206 -5.78 15.46 12.32
N LEU A 207 -5.50 16.53 11.58
CA LEU A 207 -5.65 17.92 12.03
C LEU A 207 -7.08 18.22 12.48
N ASN A 208 -8.06 17.82 11.68
CA ASN A 208 -9.49 18.06 11.96
C ASN A 208 -10.11 17.03 12.91
N SER A 209 -9.34 16.04 13.37
CA SER A 209 -9.85 15.03 14.28
C SER A 209 -10.03 15.55 15.70
N LYS A 210 -11.10 15.12 16.37
CA LYS A 210 -11.27 15.28 17.82
C LYS A 210 -10.36 14.38 18.66
N HIS A 211 -9.71 13.38 18.06
CA HIS A 211 -8.84 12.45 18.78
C HIS A 211 -7.46 13.07 19.02
N SER A 212 -6.95 12.96 20.25
CA SER A 212 -5.62 13.45 20.64
C SER A 212 -4.54 12.36 20.57
N LYS A 213 -4.91 11.08 20.67
CA LYS A 213 -4.01 9.92 20.50
C LYS A 213 -4.38 9.15 19.23
N ILE A 214 -3.53 9.18 18.21
CA ILE A 214 -3.81 8.59 16.89
C ILE A 214 -2.69 7.63 16.48
N LEU A 215 -3.08 6.40 16.14
CA LEU A 215 -2.19 5.44 15.48
C LEU A 215 -2.58 5.35 14.00
N ILE A 216 -1.71 5.84 13.13
CA ILE A 216 -1.84 5.67 11.69
C ILE A 216 -1.35 4.27 11.32
N VAL A 217 -2.15 3.49 10.61
CA VAL A 217 -1.81 2.15 10.11
C VAL A 217 -1.92 2.17 8.59
N TYR A 218 -0.80 2.47 7.92
CA TYR A 218 -0.72 2.75 6.48
C TYR A 218 0.46 2.04 5.82
N GLY A 219 0.37 1.83 4.51
CA GLY A 219 1.47 1.37 3.70
C GLY A 219 2.74 2.20 3.94
N LYS A 220 3.87 1.54 4.23
CA LYS A 220 5.11 2.22 4.65
C LYS A 220 5.62 3.29 3.69
N LYS A 221 5.27 3.21 2.39
CA LYS A 221 5.62 4.21 1.36
C LYS A 221 5.03 5.60 1.65
N HIS A 222 3.96 5.70 2.44
CA HIS A 222 3.30 6.96 2.77
C HIS A 222 4.07 7.80 3.80
N LEU A 223 4.91 7.17 4.65
CA LEU A 223 5.54 7.81 5.81
C LEU A 223 6.28 9.12 5.45
N VAL A 224 7.14 9.09 4.43
CA VAL A 224 7.97 10.25 4.05
C VAL A 224 7.11 11.44 3.61
N GLY A 225 6.06 11.17 2.83
CA GLY A 225 5.14 12.22 2.37
C GLY A 225 4.32 12.80 3.52
N VAL A 226 3.85 11.95 4.44
CA VAL A 226 3.13 12.37 5.66
C VAL A 226 4.03 13.24 6.55
N GLN A 227 5.28 12.82 6.80
CA GLN A 227 6.24 13.60 7.59
C GLN A 227 6.51 14.97 6.98
N LYS A 228 6.68 15.04 5.65
CA LYS A 228 6.88 16.31 4.94
C LYS A 228 5.70 17.25 5.11
N LEU A 229 4.47 16.74 4.95
CA LEU A 229 3.25 17.54 5.12
C LEU A 229 3.10 18.05 6.56
N ILE A 230 3.30 17.19 7.56
CA ILE A 230 3.26 17.57 8.98
C ILE A 230 4.29 18.65 9.30
N SER A 231 5.51 18.53 8.77
CA SER A 231 6.56 19.52 8.98
C SER A 231 6.17 20.90 8.43
N ASN A 232 5.51 20.94 7.28
CA ASN A 232 5.01 22.19 6.69
C ASN A 232 3.88 22.83 7.52
N TYR A 233 3.05 22.03 8.19
CA TYR A 233 1.99 22.53 9.07
C TYR A 233 2.53 23.11 10.39
N ASN A 234 3.58 22.52 10.96
CA ASN A 234 4.20 23.05 12.18
C ASN A 234 4.98 24.35 11.92
N PHE A 235 5.45 24.56 10.69
CA PHE A 235 6.20 25.74 10.27
C PHE A 235 5.64 26.26 8.95
N PRO A 236 4.45 26.89 8.95
CA PRO A 236 3.93 27.51 7.75
C PRO A 236 4.98 28.53 7.29
N LYS A 237 5.50 28.37 6.07
CA LYS A 237 6.37 29.38 5.48
C LYS A 237 5.57 30.68 5.48
N SER A 238 6.04 31.67 6.22
CA SER A 238 5.50 33.03 6.20
C SER A 238 5.54 33.50 4.75
N GLY A 239 4.36 33.61 4.14
CA GLY A 239 4.16 34.24 2.83
C GLY A 239 4.24 35.75 2.93
#